data_AF-A0A524F2F0-F1
#
_entry.id   AF-A0A524F2F0-F1
#
_cell.length_a   1.000
_cell.length_b   1.000
_cell.length_c   1.000
_cell.angle_alpha   90.00
_cell.angle_beta   90.00
_cell.angle_gamma   90.00
#
_symmetry.space_group_name_H-M   'P 1'
#
loop_
_entity.id
_entity.type
_entity.pdbx_description
1 polymer ?
#
loop_
_entity_poly.entity_id
_entity_poly.type
_entity_poly.pdbx_seq_one_letter_code
_entity_poly.pdbx_strand_id
1 'polypeptide(L)'
;MKFRVVLKTKTKKGHDLVLKLNVAPSKHQGLVNFLKAATDSDNEVTFTVEKISTEQEHAESSVFGNFKFQKKSTKKETQKKKSTKE
;
A
#
# COMPACT_ATOMS: atom_id res chain seq x y z
N MET A 1 16.85 -1.62 -7.70
CA MET A 1 15.54 -2.32 -7.61
C MET A 1 14.48 -1.44 -8.27
N LYS A 2 13.39 -2.00 -8.82
CA LYS A 2 12.28 -1.20 -9.38
C LYS A 2 11.02 -1.50 -8.57
N PHE A 3 10.43 -0.48 -7.94
CA PHE A 3 9.21 -0.61 -7.15
C PHE A 3 8.01 0.05 -7.84
N ARG A 4 6.83 -0.51 -7.60
CA ARG A 4 5.54 0.10 -7.95
C ARG A 4 4.59 0.01 -6.75
N VAL A 5 3.83 1.06 -6.50
CA VAL A 5 2.70 1.03 -5.58
C VAL A 5 1.48 0.56 -6.37
N VAL A 6 0.77 -0.43 -5.85
CA VAL A 6 -0.44 -0.98 -6.49
C VAL A 6 -1.61 -0.78 -5.55
N LEU A 7 -2.52 0.10 -5.94
CA LEU A 7 -3.78 0.35 -5.25
C LEU A 7 -4.86 -0.49 -5.93
N LYS A 8 -5.64 -1.22 -5.13
CA LYS A 8 -6.73 -2.05 -5.62
C LYS A 8 -8.00 -1.73 -4.85
N THR A 9 -9.10 -1.60 -5.57
CA THR A 9 -10.43 -1.41 -4.98
C THR A 9 -11.49 -2.12 -5.84
N LYS A 10 -12.74 -2.12 -5.37
CA LYS A 10 -13.89 -2.63 -6.12
C LYS A 10 -14.85 -1.51 -6.44
N THR A 11 -15.41 -1.54 -7.65
CA THR A 11 -16.49 -0.64 -8.05
C THR A 11 -17.80 -1.04 -7.38
N LYS A 12 -18.81 -0.16 -7.42
CA LYS A 12 -20.18 -0.48 -6.94
C LYS A 12 -20.79 -1.72 -7.62
N LYS A 13 -20.36 -2.04 -8.84
CA LYS A 13 -20.80 -3.21 -9.62
C LYS A 13 -19.94 -4.46 -9.38
N GLY A 14 -19.00 -4.41 -8.43
CA GLY A 14 -18.16 -5.55 -8.06
C GLY A 14 -16.93 -5.79 -8.94
N HIS A 15 -16.72 -5.01 -10.00
CA HIS A 15 -15.50 -5.10 -10.81
C HIS A 15 -14.28 -4.57 -10.06
N ASP A 16 -13.13 -5.22 -10.24
CA ASP A 16 -11.86 -4.80 -9.68
C ASP A 16 -11.30 -3.59 -10.45
N LEU A 17 -10.91 -2.56 -9.70
CA LEU A 17 -10.18 -1.39 -10.20
C LEU A 17 -8.76 -1.41 -9.63
N VAL A 18 -7.77 -1.26 -10.50
CA VAL A 18 -6.35 -1.31 -10.11
C VAL A 18 -5.62 -0.09 -10.67
N LEU A 19 -4.97 0.66 -9.78
CA LEU A 19 -4.07 1.76 -10.13
C LEU A 19 -2.63 1.37 -9.78
N LYS A 20 -1.72 1.52 -10.73
CA LYS A 20 -0.28 1.20 -10.57
C LYS A 20 0.52 2.49 -10.70
N LEU A 21 1.23 2.87 -9.64
CA LEU A 21 2.07 4.06 -9.59
C LEU A 21 3.53 3.63 -9.56
N ASN A 22 4.30 4.04 -10.58
CA ASN A 22 5.74 3.79 -10.61
C ASN A 22 6.43 4.71 -9.60
N VAL A 23 7.35 4.16 -8.82
CA VAL A 23 8.14 4.95 -7.88
C VAL A 23 9.45 5.32 -8.56
N ALA A 24 9.77 6.62 -8.61
CA ALA A 24 11.05 7.08 -9.15
C ALA A 24 12.22 6.51 -8.33
N PRO A 25 13.36 6.15 -8.95
CA PRO A 25 14.51 5.58 -8.24
C PRO A 25 14.98 6.41 -7.04
N SER A 26 14.95 7.74 -7.15
CA SER A 26 15.32 8.67 -6.07
C SER A 26 14.41 8.60 -4.84
N LYS A 27 13.21 8.01 -4.95
CA LYS A 27 12.23 7.89 -3.87
C LYS A 27 12.15 6.47 -3.29
N HIS A 28 12.87 5.49 -3.85
CA HIS A 28 12.81 4.10 -3.42
C HIS A 28 13.20 3.91 -1.96
N GLN A 29 14.36 4.43 -1.55
CA GLN A 29 14.85 4.27 -0.18
C GLN A 29 13.91 4.93 0.82
N GLY A 30 13.44 6.15 0.51
CA GLY A 30 12.49 6.87 1.35
C GLY A 30 11.19 6.10 1.54
N LEU A 31 10.63 5.55 0.46
CA LEU A 31 9.42 4.73 0.53
C LEU A 31 9.61 3.48 1.39
N VAL A 32 10.71 2.73 1.19
CA VAL A 32 10.99 1.51 1.98
C VAL A 32 11.14 1.83 3.46
N ASN A 33 11.88 2.89 3.80
CA ASN A 33 12.09 3.32 5.17
C ASN A 33 10.76 3.74 5.82
N PHE A 34 9.93 4.50 5.09
CA PHE A 34 8.61 4.93 5.55
C PHE A 34 7.70 3.73 5.85
N LEU A 35 7.58 2.79 4.91
CA LEU A 35 6.75 1.59 5.09
C LEU A 35 7.23 0.75 6.27
N LYS A 36 8.55 0.59 6.43
CA LYS A 36 9.14 -0.14 7.56
C LYS A 36 8.78 0.55 8.88
N ALA A 37 8.97 1.86 9.00
CA ALA A 37 8.65 2.62 10.20
C ALA A 37 7.16 2.51 10.56
N ALA A 38 6.28 2.76 9.58
CA ALA A 38 4.83 2.66 9.78
C ALA A 38 4.40 1.27 10.26
N THR A 39 4.99 0.21 9.69
CA THR A 39 4.62 -1.17 10.03
C THR A 39 5.26 -1.66 11.33
N ASP A 40 6.51 -1.28 11.62
CA ASP A 40 7.22 -1.70 12.83
C ASP A 40 6.63 -1.03 14.09
N SER A 41 6.18 0.22 13.97
CA SER A 41 5.59 0.98 15.07
C SER A 41 4.08 0.74 15.25
N ASP A 42 3.45 -0.11 14.42
CA ASP A 42 2.00 -0.30 14.37
C ASP A 42 1.20 1.03 14.28
N ASN A 43 1.83 2.03 13.65
CA ASN A 43 1.25 3.36 13.53
C ASN A 43 0.28 3.42 12.35
N GLU A 44 -0.78 4.19 12.54
CA GLU A 44 -1.70 4.51 11.48
C GLU A 44 -1.05 5.50 10.50
N VAL A 45 -1.31 5.33 9.21
CA VAL A 45 -0.83 6.21 8.15
C VAL A 45 -2.00 6.95 7.54
N THR A 46 -1.90 8.27 7.49
CA THR A 46 -2.84 9.12 6.77
C THR A 46 -2.44 9.19 5.29
N PHE A 47 -3.39 8.85 4.41
CA PHE A 47 -3.33 9.11 2.99
C PHE A 47 -4.08 10.40 2.70
N THR A 48 -3.43 11.34 2.02
CA THR A 48 -4.03 12.55 1.45
C THR A 48 -3.56 12.70 0.02
N VAL A 49 -4.32 13.47 -0.77
CA VAL A 49 -3.92 13.89 -2.10
C VAL A 49 -3.73 15.40 -2.07
N GLU A 50 -2.56 15.88 -2.43
CA GLU A 50 -2.32 17.32 -2.55
C GLU A 50 -2.36 17.75 -4.01
N LYS A 51 -3.00 18.90 -4.27
CA LYS A 51 -2.89 19.57 -5.56
C LYS A 51 -1.66 20.48 -5.54
N ILE A 52 -0.67 20.16 -6.36
CA ILE A 52 0.49 21.03 -6.58
C ILE A 52 0.08 22.08 -7.62
N SER A 53 -0.12 23.31 -7.18
CA SER A 53 -0.34 24.47 -8.06
C SER A 53 0.98 25.24 -8.27
N THR A 54 1.06 26.03 -9.34
CA THR A 54 2.23 26.88 -9.64
C THR A 54 2.36 28.07 -8.68
N GLU A 55 1.27 28.46 -8.04
CA GLU A 55 1.26 29.43 -6.95
C GLU A 55 1.36 28.63 -5.64
N GLN A 56 2.16 29.09 -4.69
CA GLN A 56 2.66 28.35 -3.49
C GLN A 56 1.58 27.82 -2.52
N GLU A 57 0.31 27.79 -2.92
CA GLU A 57 -0.79 27.19 -2.20
C GLU A 57 -0.86 25.68 -2.50
N HIS A 58 -0.39 24.89 -1.54
CA HIS A 58 -0.69 23.48 -1.45
C HIS A 58 -2.14 23.34 -0.94
N ALA A 59 -3.08 23.08 -1.84
CA ALA A 59 -4.45 22.76 -1.46
C ALA A 59 -4.56 21.24 -1.23
N GLU A 60 -4.82 20.85 0.02
CA GLU A 60 -5.17 19.47 0.35
C GLU A 60 -6.51 19.10 -0.30
N SER A 61 -6.60 17.91 -0.87
CA SER A 61 -7.84 17.35 -1.39
C SER A 61 -8.77 16.98 -0.23
N SER A 62 -10.08 17.10 -0.47
CA SER A 62 -11.11 16.55 0.43
C SER A 62 -11.06 15.02 0.56
N VAL A 63 -10.28 14.34 -0.28
CA VAL A 63 -10.08 12.90 -0.22
C VAL A 63 -8.91 12.59 0.69
N PHE A 64 -9.23 12.10 1.89
CA PHE A 64 -8.28 11.57 2.85
C PHE A 64 -8.75 10.23 3.41
N GLY A 65 -7.84 9.50 4.04
CA GLY A 65 -8.20 8.28 4.75
C GLY A 65 -7.03 7.73 5.55
N ASN A 66 -7.34 6.98 6.59
CA ASN A 66 -6.33 6.39 7.45
C ASN A 66 -6.26 4.88 7.23
N PHE A 67 -5.06 4.33 7.26
CA PHE A 67 -4.85 2.91 7.04
C PHE A 67 -3.64 2.39 7.83
N LYS A 68 -3.74 1.14 8.28
CA LYS A 68 -2.63 0.42 8.92
C LYS A 68 -2.02 -0.59 7.96
N PHE A 69 -0.68 -0.60 7.91
CA PHE A 69 0.04 -1.64 7.19
C PHE A 69 0.06 -2.94 7.98
N GLN A 70 -0.08 -4.06 7.28
CA GLN A 70 0.02 -5.39 7.87
C GLN A 70 1.24 -6.12 7.33
N LYS A 71 2.04 -6.71 8.21
CA LYS A 71 3.07 -7.67 7.80
C LYS A 71 2.39 -8.97 7.40
N LYS A 72 2.60 -9.41 6.15
CA LYS A 72 2.30 -10.79 5.79
C LYS A 72 3.23 -11.68 6.60
N SER A 73 2.68 -12.46 7.54
CA SER A 73 3.44 -13.56 8.14
C SER A 73 3.74 -14.58 7.05
N THR A 74 5.01 -14.78 6.74
CA THR A 74 5.45 -15.93 5.96
C THR A 74 5.28 -17.17 6.83
N LYS A 75 4.05 -17.65 6.98
CA LYS A 75 3.85 -19.07 7.29
C LYS A 75 4.35 -19.81 6.05
N LYS A 76 5.53 -20.44 6.14
CA LYS A 76 5.93 -21.49 5.21
C LYS A 76 4.71 -22.41 5.07
N GLU A 77 4.22 -22.60 3.85
CA GLU A 77 3.21 -23.62 3.57
C GLU A 77 3.81 -24.99 3.94
N THR A 78 3.59 -25.41 5.19
CA THR A 78 3.71 -26.83 5.52
C THR A 78 2.56 -27.49 4.78
N GLN A 79 2.88 -28.11 3.64
CA GLN A 79 1.97 -28.93 2.86
C GLN A 79 1.25 -29.90 3.82
N LYS A 80 -0.02 -29.64 4.11
CA LYS A 80 -0.93 -30.66 4.62
C LYS A 80 -1.12 -31.65 3.47
N LYS A 81 -0.25 -32.66 3.38
CA LYS A 81 -0.62 -33.93 2.75
C LYS A 81 -1.85 -34.41 3.53
N LYS A 82 -3.03 -34.30 2.90
CA LYS A 82 -4.20 -35.09 3.28
C LYS A 82 -3.81 -36.55 3.08
N SER A 83 -3.45 -37.26 4.14
CA SER A 83 -3.58 -38.71 4.17
C SER A 83 -5.08 -38.99 4.30
N THR A 84 -5.70 -39.32 3.17
CA THR A 84 -7.04 -39.90 3.12
C THR A 84 -7.00 -41.23 3.90
N LYS A 85 -8.00 -41.42 4.76
CA LYS A 85 -8.35 -42.70 5.38
C LYS A 85 -8.51 -43.78 4.31
N GLU A 86 -8.02 -44.97 4.61
CA GLU A 86 -8.80 -46.22 4.72
C GLU A 86 -8.10 -47.16 5.71
#